data_AF-A0A1E3VUC0-F1
#
_entry.id   AF-A0A1E3VUC0-F1
#
_cell.length_a   1.000
_cell.length_b   1.000
_cell.length_c   1.000
_cell.angle_alpha   90.00
_cell.angle_beta   90.00
_cell.angle_gamma   90.00
#
_symmetry.space_group_name_H-M   'P 1'
#
loop_
_entity.id
_entity.type
_entity.pdbx_description
1 polymer ?
#
loop_
_entity_poly.entity_id
_entity_poly.type
_entity_poly.pdbx_seq_one_letter_code
_entity_poly.pdbx_strand_id
1 'polypeptide(L)'
;MTAWLVLISGCIEVLFGVSAMLAPALVVAGVGGTDLDGPAMALIRLLGVATLAVGAGALLGRTWAARSPDPERAYGLGSYAAVSLAIYNIVAAPVLLLGAMATGSSGLWGGGALHGVIALLFVYVLVARR
;
A
#
# COMPACT_ATOMS: atom_id res chain seq x y z
N MET A 1 -19.86 -1.24 15.20
CA MET A 1 -19.36 -2.39 14.43
C MET A 1 -18.24 -2.01 13.47
N THR A 2 -18.41 -0.97 12.64
CA THR A 2 -17.42 -0.48 11.66
C THR A 2 -16.05 -0.16 12.26
N ALA A 3 -15.99 0.47 13.43
CA ALA A 3 -14.72 0.83 14.09
C ALA A 3 -13.84 -0.38 14.46
N TRP A 4 -14.45 -1.48 14.92
CA TRP A 4 -13.75 -2.72 15.27
C TRP A 4 -13.28 -3.46 14.03
N LEU A 5 -14.10 -3.48 12.97
CA LEU A 5 -13.72 -4.05 11.68
C LEU A 5 -12.51 -3.32 11.08
N VAL A 6 -12.48 -1.98 11.13
CA VAL A 6 -11.34 -1.17 10.67
C VAL A 6 -10.08 -1.44 11.48
N LEU A 7 -10.19 -1.58 12.80
CA LEU A 7 -9.05 -1.93 13.65
C LEU A 7 -8.49 -3.30 13.28
N ILE A 8 -9.35 -4.30 13.16
CA ILE A 8 -8.95 -5.68 12.84
C ILE A 8 -8.32 -5.73 11.44
N SER A 9 -8.97 -5.14 10.44
CA SER A 9 -8.45 -5.03 9.07
C SER A 9 -7.07 -4.37 9.08
N GLY A 10 -6.96 -3.18 9.68
CA GLY A 10 -5.72 -2.41 9.72
C GLY A 10 -4.56 -3.16 10.38
N CYS A 11 -4.83 -3.88 11.46
CA CYS A 11 -3.83 -4.74 12.11
C CYS A 11 -3.40 -5.90 11.19
N ILE A 12 -4.34 -6.58 10.54
CA ILE A 12 -4.05 -7.67 9.60
C ILE A 12 -3.22 -7.15 8.43
N GLU A 13 -3.57 -6.00 7.86
CA GLU A 13 -2.86 -5.39 6.74
C GLU A 13 -1.43 -4.94 7.11
N VAL A 14 -1.23 -4.42 8.32
CA VAL A 14 0.11 -4.12 8.84
C VAL A 14 0.93 -5.41 8.97
N LEU A 15 0.37 -6.45 9.61
CA LEU A 15 1.05 -7.72 9.82
C LEU A 15 1.40 -8.41 8.50
N PHE A 16 0.46 -8.44 7.56
CA PHE A 16 0.67 -8.97 6.22
C PHE A 16 1.73 -8.15 5.48
N GLY A 17 1.63 -6.83 5.52
CA GLY A 17 2.57 -5.93 4.86
C GLY A 17 4.01 -6.12 5.34
N VAL A 18 4.21 -6.16 6.66
CA VAL A 18 5.51 -6.45 7.27
C VAL A 18 6.01 -7.85 6.88
N SER A 19 5.15 -8.86 6.88
CA SER A 19 5.51 -10.23 6.51
C SER A 19 5.95 -10.32 5.05
N ALA A 20 5.25 -9.66 4.14
CA ALA A 20 5.58 -9.63 2.72
C ALA A 20 6.86 -8.82 2.41
N MET A 21 7.18 -7.80 3.22
CA MET A 21 8.43 -7.06 3.11
C MET A 21 9.64 -7.86 3.61
N LEU A 22 9.54 -8.42 4.81
CA LEU A 22 10.66 -9.05 5.51
C LEU A 22 10.87 -10.52 5.11
N ALA A 23 9.78 -11.22 4.84
CA ALA A 23 9.78 -12.65 4.55
C ALA A 23 8.86 -13.02 3.36
N PRO A 24 9.08 -12.44 2.16
CA PRO A 24 8.26 -12.73 0.96
C PRO A 24 8.21 -14.21 0.60
N ALA A 25 9.29 -14.96 0.86
CA ALA A 25 9.32 -16.41 0.64
C ALA A 25 8.35 -17.17 1.56
N LEU A 26 8.18 -16.74 2.83
CA LEU A 26 7.21 -17.33 3.75
C LEU A 26 5.77 -17.02 3.33
N VAL A 27 5.52 -15.83 2.78
CA VAL A 27 4.20 -15.46 2.25
C VAL A 27 3.83 -16.36 1.07
N VAL A 28 4.77 -16.64 0.17
CA VAL A 28 4.54 -17.52 -0.97
C VAL A 28 4.37 -18.98 -0.56
N ALA A 29 5.22 -19.47 0.34
CA ALA A 29 5.06 -20.81 0.91
C ALA A 29 3.70 -20.95 1.62
N GLY A 30 3.26 -19.90 2.33
CA GLY A 30 1.97 -19.86 3.02
C GLY A 30 0.75 -19.93 2.09
N VAL A 31 0.90 -19.58 0.81
CA VAL A 31 -0.14 -19.73 -0.23
C VAL A 31 0.10 -20.93 -1.17
N GLY A 32 1.07 -21.79 -0.84
CA GLY A 32 1.35 -23.02 -1.58
C GLY A 32 2.29 -22.88 -2.79
N GLY A 33 2.99 -21.75 -2.94
CA GLY A 33 3.98 -21.57 -3.99
C GLY A 33 5.37 -22.10 -3.60
N THR A 34 6.15 -22.57 -4.57
CA THR A 34 7.43 -23.25 -4.32
C THR A 34 8.66 -22.49 -4.85
N ASP A 35 8.49 -21.60 -5.83
CA ASP A 35 9.60 -20.88 -6.46
C ASP A 35 9.27 -19.39 -6.69
N LEU A 36 10.22 -18.52 -6.37
CA LEU A 36 10.18 -17.10 -6.69
C LEU A 36 11.47 -16.68 -7.38
N ASP A 37 11.33 -16.11 -8.56
CA ASP A 37 12.42 -15.37 -9.17
C ASP A 37 12.60 -13.98 -8.50
N GLY A 38 13.74 -13.33 -8.74
CA GLY A 38 14.04 -12.02 -8.17
C GLY A 38 12.96 -10.95 -8.42
N PRO A 39 12.39 -10.86 -9.63
CA PRO A 39 11.26 -9.97 -9.93
C PRO A 39 10.02 -10.24 -9.09
N ALA A 40 9.60 -11.51 -8.93
CA ALA A 40 8.43 -11.84 -8.13
C ALA A 40 8.64 -11.53 -6.64
N MET A 41 9.85 -11.74 -6.11
CA MET A 41 10.21 -11.29 -4.76
C MET A 41 10.09 -9.76 -4.60
N ALA A 42 10.53 -8.98 -5.59
CA ALA A 42 10.41 -7.54 -5.55
C ALA A 42 8.93 -7.09 -5.57
N LEU A 43 8.09 -7.72 -6.40
CA LEU A 43 6.65 -7.45 -6.46
C LEU A 43 5.94 -7.78 -5.15
N ILE A 44 6.26 -8.89 -4.49
CA ILE A 44 5.67 -9.25 -3.19
C ILE A 44 6.09 -8.25 -2.11
N ARG A 45 7.35 -7.81 -2.12
CA ARG A 45 7.80 -6.77 -1.18
C ARG A 45 7.05 -5.46 -1.40
N LEU A 46 6.83 -5.05 -2.65
CA LEU A 46 6.06 -3.85 -2.99
C LEU A 46 4.61 -3.98 -2.56
N LEU A 47 3.97 -5.12 -2.85
CA LEU A 47 2.65 -5.44 -2.32
C LEU A 47 2.64 -5.32 -0.79
N GLY A 48 3.66 -5.84 -0.11
CA GLY A 48 3.82 -5.73 1.32
C GLY A 48 3.86 -4.27 1.81
N VAL A 49 4.66 -3.42 1.16
CA VAL A 49 4.71 -1.98 1.48
C VAL A 49 3.34 -1.32 1.23
N ALA A 50 2.65 -1.68 0.14
CA ALA A 50 1.33 -1.15 -0.18
C ALA A 50 0.31 -1.53 0.90
N THR A 51 0.26 -2.80 1.29
CA THR A 51 -0.67 -3.29 2.31
C THR A 51 -0.34 -2.71 3.68
N LEU A 52 0.94 -2.56 4.02
CA LEU A 52 1.38 -1.87 5.24
C LEU A 52 0.89 -0.41 5.26
N ALA A 53 1.04 0.32 4.16
CA ALA A 53 0.60 1.70 4.05
C ALA A 53 -0.92 1.82 4.21
N VAL A 54 -1.69 0.92 3.60
CA VAL A 54 -3.15 0.86 3.76
C VAL A 54 -3.54 0.58 5.20
N GLY A 55 -2.94 -0.44 5.83
CA GLY A 55 -3.23 -0.80 7.22
C GLY A 55 -2.89 0.31 8.20
N ALA A 56 -1.71 0.92 8.07
CA ALA A 56 -1.30 2.08 8.87
C ALA A 56 -2.26 3.26 8.66
N GLY A 57 -2.65 3.55 7.42
CA GLY A 57 -3.61 4.59 7.07
C GLY A 57 -4.98 4.35 7.71
N ALA A 58 -5.47 3.11 7.70
CA ALA A 58 -6.72 2.73 8.34
C ALA A 58 -6.68 2.92 9.87
N LEU A 59 -5.57 2.54 10.51
CA LEU A 59 -5.39 2.71 11.96
C LEU A 59 -5.28 4.19 12.36
N LEU A 60 -4.55 5.00 11.58
CA LEU A 60 -4.44 6.44 11.78
C LEU A 60 -5.79 7.14 11.58
N GLY A 61 -6.49 6.82 10.50
CA GLY A 61 -7.83 7.35 10.21
C GLY A 61 -8.83 7.02 11.32
N ARG A 62 -8.81 5.78 11.83
CA ARG A 62 -9.62 5.39 13.00
C ARG A 62 -9.29 6.22 14.23
N THR A 63 -8.01 6.43 14.52
CA THR A 63 -7.55 7.14 15.72
C THR A 63 -7.92 8.62 15.65
N TRP A 64 -7.82 9.22 14.47
CA TRP A 64 -8.26 10.59 14.22
C TRP A 64 -9.80 10.72 14.32
N ALA A 65 -10.55 9.77 13.77
CA ALA A 65 -12.01 9.75 13.89
C ALA A 65 -12.49 9.61 15.34
N ALA A 66 -11.81 8.79 16.15
CA ALA A 66 -12.11 8.65 17.57
C ALA A 66 -11.87 9.94 18.39
N ARG A 67 -11.04 10.87 17.89
CA ARG A 67 -10.72 12.14 18.55
C ARG A 67 -11.46 13.34 17.94
N SER A 68 -12.23 13.13 16.88
CA SER A 68 -12.91 14.21 16.15
C SER A 68 -14.29 14.50 16.75
N PRO A 69 -14.70 15.78 16.84
CA PRO A 69 -16.01 16.16 17.36
C PRO A 69 -17.19 15.72 16.48
N ASP A 70 -16.93 15.40 15.21
CA ASP A 70 -17.88 14.79 14.27
C ASP A 70 -17.28 13.49 13.71
N PRO A 71 -17.55 12.34 14.35
CA PRO A 71 -16.99 11.06 13.95
C PRO A 71 -17.46 10.62 12.56
N GLU A 72 -18.66 11.00 12.09
CA GLU A 72 -19.17 10.57 10.78
C GLU A 72 -18.47 11.28 9.63
N ARG A 73 -18.18 12.59 9.76
CA ARG A 73 -17.25 13.27 8.84
C ARG A 73 -15.85 12.70 8.92
N ALA A 74 -15.46 12.19 10.08
CA ALA A 74 -14.13 11.65 10.30
C ALA A 74 -13.94 10.20 9.82
N TYR A 75 -15.03 9.42 9.79
CA TYR A 75 -15.15 8.09 9.20
C TYR A 75 -15.25 8.11 7.67
N GLY A 76 -14.83 9.19 7.02
CA GLY A 76 -14.27 9.13 5.68
C GLY A 76 -13.01 8.24 5.66
N LEU A 77 -13.10 6.97 6.09
CA LEU A 77 -12.07 5.94 6.17
C LEU A 77 -11.35 5.75 4.84
N GLY A 78 -12.08 5.98 3.73
CA GLY A 78 -11.51 6.04 2.40
C GLY A 78 -10.44 7.13 2.26
N SER A 79 -10.53 8.26 2.97
CA SER A 79 -9.55 9.36 2.83
C SER A 79 -8.17 9.00 3.36
N TYR A 80 -8.03 8.44 4.57
CA TYR A 80 -6.72 8.13 5.14
C TYR A 80 -6.06 6.90 4.52
N ALA A 81 -6.83 5.85 4.26
CA ALA A 81 -6.33 4.68 3.54
C ALA A 81 -5.93 5.05 2.10
N ALA A 82 -6.74 5.85 1.40
CA ALA A 82 -6.42 6.29 0.05
C ALA A 82 -5.27 7.31 0.01
N VAL A 83 -5.14 8.21 0.99
CA VAL A 83 -3.98 9.11 1.12
C VAL A 83 -2.71 8.29 1.38
N SER A 84 -2.77 7.28 2.25
CA SER A 84 -1.61 6.43 2.52
C SER A 84 -1.22 5.60 1.30
N LEU A 85 -2.21 5.09 0.56
CA LEU A 85 -1.98 4.41 -0.73
C LEU A 85 -1.44 5.38 -1.79
N ALA A 86 -1.90 6.62 -1.84
CA ALA A 86 -1.39 7.65 -2.75
C ALA A 86 0.09 7.94 -2.46
N ILE A 87 0.44 8.17 -1.20
CA ILE A 87 1.83 8.39 -0.77
C ILE A 87 2.70 7.18 -1.13
N TYR A 88 2.22 5.97 -0.85
CA TYR A 88 2.91 4.75 -1.26
C TYR A 88 3.19 4.74 -2.77
N ASN A 89 2.19 5.00 -3.62
CA ASN A 89 2.36 4.98 -5.07
C ASN A 89 3.33 6.06 -5.57
N ILE A 90 3.29 7.26 -4.98
CA ILE A 90 4.20 8.37 -5.29
C ILE A 90 5.66 7.98 -5.02
N VAL A 91 5.93 7.20 -3.96
CA VAL A 91 7.28 6.75 -3.61
C VAL A 91 7.66 5.47 -4.36
N ALA A 92 6.74 4.54 -4.52
CA ALA A 92 6.98 3.25 -5.17
C ALA A 92 7.32 3.41 -6.65
N ALA A 93 6.64 4.32 -7.37
CA ALA A 93 6.88 4.55 -8.79
C ALA A 93 8.35 4.91 -9.12
N PRO A 94 8.97 5.94 -8.52
CA PRO A 94 10.38 6.26 -8.80
C PRO A 94 11.33 5.17 -8.33
N VAL A 95 11.10 4.53 -7.18
CA VAL A 95 11.94 3.43 -6.69
C VAL A 95 11.95 2.27 -7.68
N LEU A 96 10.78 1.93 -8.23
CA LEU A 96 10.63 0.86 -9.21
C LEU A 96 11.28 1.18 -10.55
N LEU A 97 11.07 2.40 -11.06
CA LEU A 97 11.67 2.84 -12.32
C LEU A 97 13.19 2.89 -12.21
N LEU A 98 13.74 3.40 -11.09
CA LEU A 98 15.18 3.39 -10.83
C LEU A 98 15.73 1.95 -10.72
N GLY A 99 15.00 1.06 -10.03
CA GLY A 99 15.35 -0.36 -9.96
C GLY A 99 15.32 -1.04 -11.32
N ALA A 100 14.36 -0.69 -12.18
CA ALA A 100 14.25 -1.18 -13.55
C ALA A 100 15.43 -0.71 -14.40
N MET A 101 15.85 0.55 -14.27
CA MET A 101 17.04 1.08 -14.94
C MET A 101 18.33 0.35 -14.53
N ALA A 102 18.45 0.02 -13.25
CA ALA A 102 19.64 -0.67 -12.73
C ALA A 102 19.73 -2.16 -13.13
N THR A 103 18.58 -2.82 -13.33
CA THR A 103 18.51 -4.29 -13.50
C THR A 103 18.07 -4.74 -14.88
N GLY A 104 17.51 -3.84 -15.70
CA GLY A 104 16.89 -4.18 -16.99
C GLY A 104 15.58 -4.97 -16.87
N SER A 105 15.01 -5.12 -15.66
CA SER A 105 13.82 -5.93 -15.44
C SER A 105 12.55 -5.32 -16.04
N SER A 106 11.94 -6.00 -17.00
CA SER A 106 10.66 -5.62 -17.61
C SER A 106 9.51 -5.58 -16.61
N GLY A 107 9.54 -6.46 -15.59
CA GLY A 107 8.56 -6.46 -14.51
C GLY A 107 8.60 -5.19 -13.66
N LEU A 108 9.80 -4.66 -13.39
CA LEU A 108 9.96 -3.41 -12.64
C LEU A 108 9.52 -2.18 -13.46
N TRP A 109 9.74 -2.20 -14.78
CA TRP A 109 9.20 -1.18 -15.69
C TRP A 109 7.67 -1.12 -15.64
N GLY A 110 7.02 -2.29 -15.78
CA GLY A 110 5.55 -2.40 -15.71
C GLY A 110 5.00 -1.97 -14.35
N GLY A 111 5.61 -2.42 -13.26
CA GLY A 111 5.24 -2.01 -11.90
C GLY A 111 5.39 -0.51 -11.70
N GLY A 112 6.56 0.05 -12.05
CA GLY A 112 6.84 1.48 -11.90
C GLY A 112 5.86 2.37 -12.67
N ALA A 113 5.52 2.00 -13.90
CA ALA A 113 4.53 2.71 -14.71
C ALA A 113 3.13 2.67 -14.09
N LEU A 114 2.67 1.49 -13.64
CA LEU A 114 1.36 1.34 -13.00
C LEU A 114 1.26 2.19 -11.72
N HIS A 115 2.26 2.10 -10.84
CA HIS A 115 2.32 2.91 -9.62
C HIS A 115 2.36 4.41 -9.95
N GLY A 116 3.07 4.81 -11.00
CA GLY A 116 3.11 6.19 -11.49
C GLY A 116 1.73 6.69 -11.94
N VAL A 117 0.98 5.90 -12.70
CA VAL A 117 -0.38 6.25 -13.12
C VAL A 117 -1.30 6.40 -11.90
N ILE A 118 -1.26 5.46 -10.95
CA ILE A 118 -2.08 5.55 -9.73
C ILE A 118 -1.73 6.81 -8.93
N ALA A 119 -0.44 7.12 -8.78
CA ALA A 119 0.03 8.33 -8.11
C ALA A 119 -0.50 9.60 -8.80
N LEU A 120 -0.40 9.68 -10.13
CA LEU A 120 -0.89 10.82 -10.91
C LEU A 120 -2.40 10.99 -10.79
N LEU A 121 -3.18 9.90 -10.82
CA LEU A 121 -4.63 9.95 -10.62
C LEU A 121 -4.99 10.50 -9.23
N PHE A 122 -4.26 10.10 -8.20
CA PHE A 122 -4.45 10.65 -6.85
C PHE A 122 -4.10 12.13 -6.77
N VAL A 123 -2.97 12.56 -7.33
CA VAL A 123 -2.57 13.97 -7.37
C VAL A 123 -3.60 14.79 -8.14
N TYR A 124 -4.08 14.30 -9.29
CA TYR A 124 -5.11 14.95 -10.08
C TYR A 124 -6.40 15.16 -9.27
N VAL A 125 -6.91 14.12 -8.60
CA VAL A 125 -8.14 14.24 -7.79
C VAL A 125 -7.92 15.21 -6.62
N LEU A 126 -6.74 15.24 -6.01
CA LEU A 126 -6.43 16.20 -4.94
C LEU A 126 -6.38 17.66 -5.45
N VAL A 127 -5.84 17.89 -6.65
CA VAL A 127 -5.80 19.23 -7.26
C VAL A 127 -7.19 19.65 -7.73
N ALA A 128 -7.94 18.77 -8.38
CA ALA A 128 -9.28 19.06 -8.92
C ALA A 128 -10.37 19.26 -7.86
N ARG A 129 -10.10 18.89 -6.60
CA ARG A 129 -10.98 19.14 -5.44
C ARG A 129 -10.75 20.50 -4.77
N ARG A 130 -9.73 21.25 -5.16
CA ARG A 130 -9.51 22.64 -4.75
C ARG A 130 -10.18 23.59 -5.72
#